data_AF-A0A958RCH1-F1
#
_entry.id   AF-A0A958RCH1-F1
#
_cell.length_a   1.000
_cell.length_b   1.000
_cell.length_c   1.000
_cell.angle_alpha   90.00
_cell.angle_beta   90.00
_cell.angle_gamma   90.00
#
_symmetry.space_group_name_H-M   'P 1'
#
loop_
_entity.id
_entity.type
_entity.pdbx_description
1 polymer ?
#
loop_
_entity_poly.entity_id
_entity_poly.type
_entity_poly.pdbx_seq_one_letter_code
_entity_poly.pdbx_strand_id
1 'polypeptide(L)'
;MSKKQVKTLKPFLSIVILMSFLFVFAFIKMENRRMGYSFLKLAKKEKQLRNLKRDKRVKLAQMMDPDRVRVLATRRLPMKKASDGQIIQMTGDGIAVIQ
;
A
#
# COMPACT_ATOMS: atom_id res chain seq x y z
N MET A 1 -32.58 35.30 38.85
CA MET A 1 -33.56 34.62 37.96
C MET A 1 -34.59 33.89 38.81
N SER A 2 -35.88 34.21 38.65
CA SER A 2 -36.97 33.69 39.51
C SER A 2 -37.09 32.16 39.44
N LYS A 3 -37.21 31.48 40.58
CA LYS A 3 -37.27 29.99 40.69
C LYS A 3 -38.36 29.34 39.82
N LYS A 4 -39.39 30.08 39.41
CA LYS A 4 -40.42 29.63 38.45
C LYS A 4 -39.85 29.44 37.03
N GLN A 5 -38.98 30.34 36.56
CA GLN A 5 -38.33 30.26 35.23
C GLN A 5 -37.45 29.00 35.10
N VAL A 6 -36.77 28.62 36.18
CA VAL A 6 -35.87 27.44 36.18
C VAL A 6 -36.66 26.13 36.12
N LYS A 7 -37.88 26.07 36.67
CA LYS A 7 -38.73 24.87 36.59
C LYS A 7 -39.30 24.65 35.19
N THR A 8 -39.61 25.71 34.44
CA THR A 8 -40.06 25.62 33.04
C THR A 8 -38.92 25.32 32.06
N LEU A 9 -37.68 25.71 32.35
CA LEU A 9 -36.54 25.49 31.46
C LEU A 9 -35.99 24.05 31.48
N LYS A 10 -36.09 23.35 32.63
CA LYS A 10 -35.64 21.96 32.79
C LYS A 10 -36.23 20.96 31.78
N PRO A 11 -37.56 20.90 31.54
CA PRO A 11 -38.11 19.96 30.57
C PRO A 11 -37.68 20.28 29.14
N PHE A 12 -37.57 21.57 28.79
CA PHE A 12 -37.06 21.99 27.48
C PHE A 12 -35.62 21.51 27.26
N LEU A 13 -34.75 21.73 28.25
CA LEU A 13 -33.35 21.29 28.17
C LEU A 13 -33.23 19.77 28.08
N SER A 14 -34.08 19.02 28.80
CA SER A 14 -34.13 17.55 28.72
C SER A 14 -34.44 17.07 27.29
N ILE A 15 -35.42 17.68 26.63
CA ILE A 15 -35.80 17.34 25.25
C ILE A 15 -34.67 17.66 24.28
N VAL A 16 -34.01 18.82 24.44
CA VAL A 16 -32.86 19.20 23.60
C VAL A 16 -31.72 18.21 23.75
N ILE A 17 -31.40 17.81 24.99
CA ILE A 17 -30.37 16.80 25.25
C ILE A 17 -30.74 15.47 24.62
N LEU A 18 -31.99 15.02 24.77
CA LEU A 18 -32.46 13.76 24.19
C LEU A 18 -32.36 13.76 22.65
N MET A 19 -32.79 14.86 22.02
CA MET A 19 -32.68 15.04 20.56
C MET A 19 -31.22 15.05 20.11
N SER A 20 -30.34 15.76 20.83
CA SER A 20 -28.90 15.77 20.55
C SER A 20 -28.32 14.36 20.58
N PHE A 21 -28.66 13.55 21.60
CA PHE A 21 -28.22 12.16 21.68
C PHE A 21 -28.70 11.31 20.51
N LEU A 22 -29.96 11.45 20.10
CA LEU A 22 -30.51 10.76 18.93
C LEU A 22 -29.76 11.13 17.65
N PHE A 23 -29.46 12.41 17.45
CA PHE A 23 -28.67 12.87 16.31
C PHE A 23 -27.25 12.30 16.36
N VAL A 24 -26.54 12.43 17.48
CA VAL A 24 -25.18 11.89 17.65
C VAL A 24 -25.15 10.38 17.36
N PHE A 25 -26.13 9.63 17.87
CA PHE A 25 -26.23 8.20 17.62
C PHE A 25 -26.44 7.88 16.13
N ALA A 26 -27.33 8.61 15.45
CA ALA A 26 -27.54 8.47 14.02
C ALA A 26 -26.27 8.82 13.22
N PHE A 27 -25.55 9.88 13.60
CA PHE A 27 -24.29 10.28 12.98
C PHE A 27 -23.22 9.20 13.14
N ILE A 28 -23.03 8.63 14.33
CA ILE A 28 -22.08 7.54 14.57
C ILE A 28 -22.41 6.34 13.69
N LYS A 29 -23.70 5.96 13.59
CA LYS A 29 -24.14 4.84 12.75
C LYS A 29 -23.86 5.09 11.26
N MET A 30 -24.12 6.31 10.78
CA MET A 30 -23.84 6.71 9.40
C MET A 30 -22.34 6.74 9.11
N GLU A 31 -21.53 7.26 10.03
CA GLU A 31 -20.09 7.36 9.85
C GLU A 31 -19.41 5.97 9.87
N ASN A 32 -19.84 5.08 10.77
CA ASN A 32 -19.37 3.68 10.78
C ASN A 32 -19.66 2.98 9.44
N ARG A 33 -20.83 3.23 8.84
CA ARG A 33 -21.18 2.67 7.54
C ARG A 33 -20.31 3.26 6.41
N ARG A 34 -20.06 4.57 6.42
CA ARG A 34 -19.19 5.26 5.46
C ARG A 34 -17.73 4.77 5.55
N MET A 35 -17.20 4.65 6.77
CA MET A 35 -15.87 4.09 7.01
C MET A 35 -15.78 2.64 6.55
N GLY A 36 -16.80 1.82 6.83
CA GLY A 36 -16.85 0.43 6.39
C GLY A 36 -16.74 0.29 4.86
N TYR A 37 -17.48 1.10 4.10
CA TYR A 37 -17.37 1.10 2.64
C TYR A 37 -16.01 1.57 2.13
N SER A 38 -15.43 2.58 2.79
CA SER A 38 -14.11 3.09 2.44
C SER A 38 -13.04 2.03 2.69
N PHE A 39 -13.07 1.37 3.85
CA PHE A 39 -12.17 0.29 4.20
C PHE A 39 -12.27 -0.88 3.22
N LEU A 40 -13.48 -1.33 2.90
CA LEU A 40 -13.70 -2.40 1.92
C LEU A 40 -13.10 -2.05 0.55
N LYS A 41 -13.27 -0.80 0.10
CA LYS A 41 -12.70 -0.31 -1.16
C LYS A 41 -11.17 -0.30 -1.11
N LEU A 42 -10.58 0.16 0.00
CA LEU A 42 -9.13 0.17 0.19
C LEU A 42 -8.57 -1.25 0.22
N ALA A 43 -9.20 -2.17 0.97
CA ALA A 43 -8.78 -3.57 1.05
C ALA A 43 -8.80 -4.27 -0.32
N LYS A 44 -9.83 -4.00 -1.15
CA LYS A 44 -9.88 -4.50 -2.53
C LYS A 44 -8.71 -3.97 -3.37
N LYS A 45 -8.42 -2.66 -3.29
CA LYS A 45 -7.29 -2.05 -4.01
C LYS A 45 -5.95 -2.59 -3.55
N GLU A 46 -5.75 -2.76 -2.25
CA GLU A 46 -4.52 -3.33 -1.69
C GLU A 46 -4.28 -4.75 -2.19
N LYS A 47 -5.33 -5.59 -2.19
CA LYS A 47 -5.27 -6.95 -2.74
C LYS A 47 -4.88 -6.95 -4.23
N GLN A 48 -5.46 -6.05 -5.02
CA GLN A 48 -5.11 -5.91 -6.45
C GLN A 48 -3.64 -5.51 -6.63
N LEU A 49 -3.16 -4.51 -5.88
CA LEU A 49 -1.77 -4.05 -5.94
C LEU A 49 -0.78 -5.14 -5.52
N ARG A 50 -1.12 -5.93 -4.50
CA ARG A 50 -0.32 -7.09 -4.08
C ARG A 50 -0.22 -8.15 -5.16
N ASN A 51 -1.33 -8.46 -5.83
CA ASN A 51 -1.33 -9.41 -6.94
C ASN A 51 -0.47 -8.90 -8.10
N LEU A 52 -0.63 -7.63 -8.49
CA LEU A 52 0.20 -7.02 -9.53
C LEU A 52 1.70 -7.05 -9.17
N LYS A 53 2.04 -6.81 -7.90
CA LYS A 53 3.42 -6.91 -7.42
C LYS A 53 3.95 -8.35 -7.52
N ARG A 54 3.14 -9.34 -7.18
CA ARG A 54 3.49 -10.76 -7.30
C ARG A 54 3.73 -11.14 -8.77
N ASP A 55 2.83 -10.75 -9.67
CA ASP A 55 2.96 -11.02 -11.10
C ASP A 55 4.20 -10.37 -11.71
N LYS A 56 4.48 -9.11 -11.33
CA LYS A 56 5.71 -8.41 -11.76
C LYS A 56 6.97 -9.10 -11.25
N ARG A 57 6.98 -9.61 -10.01
CA ARG A 57 8.12 -10.38 -9.48
C ARG A 57 8.33 -11.68 -10.23
N VAL A 58 7.25 -12.40 -10.54
CA VAL A 58 7.33 -13.64 -11.33
C VAL A 58 7.87 -13.34 -12.73
N LYS A 59 7.35 -12.31 -13.41
CA LYS A 59 7.87 -11.88 -14.73
C LYS A 59 9.34 -11.46 -14.66
N LEU A 60 9.74 -10.73 -13.61
CA LEU A 60 11.13 -10.33 -13.41
C LEU A 60 12.02 -11.57 -13.25
N ALA A 61 11.62 -12.53 -12.42
CA ALA A 61 12.36 -13.78 -12.24
C ALA A 61 12.50 -14.55 -13.57
N GLN A 62 11.43 -14.61 -14.38
CA GLN A 62 11.47 -15.22 -15.71
C GLN A 62 12.35 -14.47 -16.72
N MET A 63 12.58 -13.17 -16.53
CA MET A 63 13.49 -12.37 -17.38
C MET A 63 14.94 -12.48 -16.91
N MET A 64 15.15 -12.58 -15.60
CA MET A 64 16.46 -12.73 -14.96
C MET A 64 17.00 -14.16 -15.00
N ASP A 65 16.29 -15.07 -15.64
CA ASP A 65 16.74 -16.45 -15.87
C ASP A 65 18.16 -16.41 -16.50
N PRO A 66 19.18 -17.06 -15.89
CA PRO A 66 20.58 -16.91 -16.29
C PRO A 66 20.82 -17.16 -17.78
N ASP A 67 20.09 -18.11 -18.37
CA ASP A 67 20.19 -18.42 -19.78
C ASP A 67 19.66 -17.28 -20.66
N ARG A 68 18.56 -16.62 -20.27
CA ARG A 68 18.02 -15.47 -21.00
C ARG A 68 18.89 -14.24 -20.84
N VAL A 69 19.39 -13.99 -19.62
CA VAL A 69 20.35 -12.91 -19.35
C VAL A 69 21.60 -13.11 -20.20
N ARG A 70 22.12 -14.35 -20.29
CA ARG A 70 23.27 -14.70 -21.14
C ARG A 70 22.97 -14.52 -22.62
N VAL A 71 21.81 -14.96 -23.12
CA VAL A 71 21.42 -14.76 -24.52
C VAL A 71 21.30 -13.27 -24.86
N LEU A 72 20.71 -12.48 -23.96
CA LEU A 72 20.55 -11.03 -24.15
C LEU A 72 21.91 -10.30 -24.08
N ALA A 73 22.77 -10.70 -23.15
CA ALA A 73 24.13 -10.19 -23.00
C ALA A 73 25.06 -10.58 -24.14
N THR A 74 24.80 -11.66 -24.89
CA THR A 74 25.57 -12.02 -26.09
C THR A 74 24.99 -11.37 -27.36
N ARG A 75 23.66 -11.15 -27.43
CA ARG A 75 22.99 -10.63 -28.64
C ARG A 75 22.93 -9.12 -28.72
N ARG A 76 22.70 -8.42 -27.61
CA ARG A 76 22.48 -6.95 -27.56
C ARG A 76 23.69 -6.21 -27.02
N LEU A 77 24.38 -6.85 -26.09
CA LEU A 77 25.70 -6.42 -25.65
C LEU A 77 26.69 -7.36 -26.37
N PRO A 78 27.81 -6.89 -26.92
CA PRO A 78 28.78 -7.79 -27.53
C PRO A 78 29.63 -8.50 -26.45
N MET A 79 28.99 -9.02 -25.39
CA MET A 79 29.70 -9.70 -24.31
C MET A 79 29.98 -11.15 -24.70
N LYS A 80 31.24 -11.57 -24.53
CA LYS A 80 31.67 -12.97 -24.68
C LYS A 80 31.77 -13.60 -23.30
N LYS A 81 31.59 -14.92 -23.23
CA LYS A 81 31.85 -15.68 -21.99
C LYS A 81 33.32 -15.46 -21.62
N ALA A 82 33.58 -15.09 -20.38
CA ALA A 82 34.95 -14.90 -19.92
C ALA A 82 35.70 -16.24 -19.96
N SER A 83 36.96 -16.17 -20.37
CA SER A 83 37.85 -17.34 -20.52
C SER A 83 38.67 -17.53 -19.24
N ASP A 84 39.09 -18.75 -18.94
CA ASP A 84 39.91 -19.03 -17.75
C ASP A 84 41.21 -18.20 -17.79
N GLY A 85 41.52 -17.53 -16.68
CA GLY A 85 42.65 -16.60 -16.59
C GLY A 85 42.41 -15.19 -17.17
N GLN A 86 41.19 -14.87 -17.63
CA GLN A 86 40.86 -13.53 -18.10
C GLN A 86 40.74 -12.54 -16.93
N ILE A 87 41.48 -11.43 -17.02
CA ILE A 87 41.44 -10.35 -16.03
C ILE A 87 40.32 -9.38 -16.41
N ILE A 88 39.33 -9.23 -15.52
CA ILE A 88 38.23 -8.29 -15.71
C ILE A 88 38.53 -7.03 -14.87
N GLN A 89 38.79 -5.93 -15.55
CA GLN A 89 38.92 -4.62 -14.93
C GLN A 89 37.52 -4.04 -14.70
N MET A 90 37.08 -4.02 -13.44
CA MET A 90 35.84 -3.33 -13.07
C MET A 90 36.10 -1.82 -12.99
N THR A 91 35.06 -1.00 -13.17
CA THR A 91 35.16 0.48 -13.19
C THR A 91 35.45 1.09 -11.79
N GLY A 92 36.03 0.32 -10.86
CA GLY A 92 36.50 0.71 -9.52
C GLY A 92 37.74 -0.13 -9.11
N ASP A 93 38.26 0.03 -7.88
CA ASP A 93 39.52 -0.57 -7.39
C ASP A 93 39.48 -2.10 -7.13
N GLY A 94 38.87 -2.88 -8.01
CA GLY A 94 38.77 -4.34 -7.90
C GLY A 94 39.14 -5.04 -9.20
N ILE A 95 40.18 -5.87 -9.16
CA ILE A 95 40.51 -6.82 -10.23
C ILE A 95 39.85 -8.15 -9.88
N ALA A 96 38.99 -8.66 -10.76
CA ALA A 96 38.44 -10.00 -10.63
C ALA A 96 39.16 -10.94 -11.61
N VAL A 97 39.71 -12.03 -11.07
CA VAL A 97 40.32 -13.12 -11.85
C VAL A 97 39.40 -14.32 -11.78
N ILE A 98 39.06 -14.88 -12.93
CA ILE A 98 38.23 -16.09 -13.04
C ILE A 98 39.18 -17.29 -13.01
N GLN A 99 39.08 -18.09 -11.95
CA GLN A 99 39.70 -19.41 -11.81
C GLN A 99 38.83 -20.50 -12.40
#